data_AF-A0A077PCH1-F1
#
_entry.id   AF-A0A077PCH1-F1
#
_cell.length_a   1.000
_cell.length_b   1.000
_cell.length_c   1.000
_cell.angle_alpha   90.00
_cell.angle_beta   90.00
_cell.angle_gamma   90.00
#
_symmetry.space_group_name_H-M   'P 1'
#
loop_
_entity.id
_entity.type
_entity.pdbx_description
1 polymer ?
#
loop_
_entity_poly.entity_id
_entity_poly.type
_entity_poly.pdbx_seq_one_letter_code
_entity_poly.pdbx_strand_id
1 'polypeptide(L)'
;MAATRIEKDSMGPIEVPADQLWGAQTQRSLEHFRISQEKMPVALIHALALTKQAAASVNMDLGLLPKERSDAIIAAAKEVLEGKHPTEFPLAIWQTGSGTQSNMNMNEVLANRGSEILGGQRGNERLIHPNDDVNKSQSSNDVFPTAMHVAAVIGLSEQLLPELKALQKTLADKAAAFKDIVKIGRTHLQDATPLTLGQEVSGWAAMLTHNLKHIEDSIPHVCELALGGTAVGTGLNTHPEYAVRVAKKIAELSGQPFVTSPNKFEALATCDALVHSHGALKGLAASLMKIANDVRWLASGPRCGIGEISIPENEPGSSIMPGKVNPTQCEAMTMLCAQVMGNDVAINIGGASGNFELNVFRPMVIDNFLQSIRLLADGMRSFNDHCAVGIEPNRDRITQLLNESLMLVTALNTHIGYDKAAEIAKKAHKDGLTLKQSAMQLGYLTDAEFDAWVRPEDMVGSMK
;
A
#
# COMPACT_ATOMS: atom_id res chain seq x y z
N MET A 1 25.02 -22.24 28.06
CA MET A 1 24.19 -21.03 28.28
C MET A 1 24.95 -19.85 27.72
N ALA A 2 24.28 -18.95 26.98
CA ALA A 2 24.92 -17.72 26.55
C ALA A 2 25.32 -16.89 27.78
N ALA A 3 26.43 -16.16 27.70
CA ALA A 3 26.83 -15.26 28.79
C ALA A 3 25.77 -14.17 28.98
N THR A 4 25.47 -13.79 30.22
CA THR A 4 24.51 -12.74 30.56
C THR A 4 25.17 -11.60 31.32
N ARG A 5 24.55 -10.42 31.29
CA ARG A 5 24.85 -9.26 32.14
C ARG A 5 23.60 -8.89 32.94
N ILE A 6 23.80 -8.29 34.11
CA ILE A 6 22.70 -7.77 34.92
C ILE A 6 22.45 -6.31 34.53
N GLU A 7 21.25 -6.02 34.02
CA GLU A 7 20.75 -4.65 33.89
C GLU A 7 19.66 -4.39 34.93
N LYS A 8 19.40 -3.11 35.20
CA LYS A 8 18.38 -2.69 36.15
C LYS A 8 17.48 -1.62 35.56
N ASP A 9 16.17 -1.77 35.76
CA ASP A 9 15.18 -0.72 35.61
C ASP A 9 14.52 -0.42 36.98
N SER A 10 13.45 0.37 36.97
CA SER A 10 12.71 0.71 38.19
C SER A 10 12.05 -0.49 38.87
N MET A 11 11.86 -1.62 38.17
CA MET A 11 11.30 -2.86 38.73
C MET A 11 12.36 -3.78 39.34
N GLY A 12 13.66 -3.44 39.21
CA GLY A 12 14.77 -4.20 39.77
C GLY A 12 15.69 -4.81 38.71
N PRO A 13 16.60 -5.71 39.12
CA PRO A 13 17.54 -6.34 38.20
C PRO A 13 16.87 -7.37 37.28
N ILE A 14 17.49 -7.63 36.13
CA ILE A 14 17.16 -8.70 35.19
C ILE A 14 18.41 -9.15 34.41
N GLU A 15 18.49 -10.42 34.07
CA GLU A 15 19.57 -10.97 33.24
C GLU A 15 19.28 -10.71 31.76
N VAL A 16 20.24 -10.11 31.06
CA VAL A 16 20.18 -9.81 29.63
C VAL A 16 21.35 -10.51 28.92
N PRO A 17 21.20 -11.10 27.73
CA PRO A 17 22.33 -11.66 26.98
C PRO A 17 23.48 -10.64 26.82
N ALA A 18 24.71 -11.04 27.14
CA ALA A 18 25.85 -10.12 27.23
C ALA A 18 26.24 -9.51 25.86
N ASP A 19 25.99 -10.23 24.78
CA ASP A 19 26.30 -9.89 23.40
C ASP A 19 25.27 -8.97 22.73
N GLN A 20 24.10 -8.77 23.35
CA GLN A 20 23.03 -7.91 22.80
C GLN A 20 23.12 -6.48 23.33
N LEU A 21 22.69 -5.52 22.54
CA LEU A 21 22.67 -4.08 22.85
C LEU A 21 21.41 -3.65 23.61
N TRP A 22 20.29 -4.36 23.52
CA TRP A 22 19.09 -4.00 24.28
C TRP A 22 19.26 -4.19 25.79
N GLY A 23 18.44 -3.53 26.61
CA GLY A 23 18.57 -3.51 28.06
C GLY A 23 17.42 -4.18 28.82
N ALA A 24 17.27 -3.77 30.09
CA ALA A 24 16.32 -4.38 31.02
C ALA A 24 14.86 -4.35 30.52
N GLN A 25 14.39 -3.22 29.96
CA GLN A 25 12.98 -3.08 29.57
C GLN A 25 12.65 -3.91 28.34
N THR A 26 13.56 -3.99 27.38
CA THR A 26 13.41 -4.88 26.22
C THR A 26 13.37 -6.34 26.65
N GLN A 27 14.26 -6.75 27.56
CA GLN A 27 14.28 -8.11 28.08
C GLN A 27 12.99 -8.46 28.81
N ARG A 28 12.48 -7.57 29.67
CA ARG A 28 11.17 -7.75 30.32
C ARG A 28 10.03 -7.84 29.31
N SER A 29 10.05 -7.03 28.25
CA SER A 29 9.03 -7.09 27.21
C SER A 29 9.02 -8.44 26.49
N LEU A 30 10.20 -8.98 26.15
CA LEU A 30 10.35 -10.33 25.56
C LEU A 30 9.80 -11.46 26.44
N GLU A 31 9.89 -11.30 27.76
CA GLU A 31 9.39 -12.30 28.70
C GLU A 31 7.86 -12.28 28.81
N HIS A 32 7.25 -11.10 28.81
CA HIS A 32 5.82 -10.95 29.09
C HIS A 32 4.93 -10.91 27.84
N PHE A 33 5.44 -10.45 26.69
CA PHE A 33 4.66 -10.24 25.46
C PHE A 33 5.00 -11.29 24.40
N ARG A 34 4.88 -12.57 24.78
CA ARG A 34 5.14 -13.74 23.91
C ARG A 34 3.88 -14.14 23.14
N ILE A 35 3.34 -13.20 22.37
CA ILE A 35 2.11 -13.38 21.61
C ILE A 35 2.50 -13.50 20.14
N SER A 36 2.12 -14.60 19.51
CA SER A 36 2.36 -14.88 18.08
C SER A 36 3.83 -14.75 17.64
N GLN A 37 4.09 -14.67 16.33
CA GLN A 37 5.43 -14.64 15.74
C GLN A 37 5.80 -13.29 15.14
N GLU A 38 4.84 -12.40 14.92
CA GLU A 38 5.09 -11.13 14.24
C GLU A 38 5.95 -10.20 15.09
N LYS A 39 6.89 -9.54 14.43
CA LYS A 39 7.84 -8.60 15.02
C LYS A 39 7.56 -7.19 14.54
N MET A 40 8.03 -6.20 15.30
CA MET A 40 7.89 -4.81 14.90
C MET A 40 8.49 -4.58 13.50
N PRO A 41 7.79 -3.91 12.56
CA PRO A 41 8.28 -3.75 11.20
C PRO A 41 9.62 -3.02 11.14
N VAL A 42 10.55 -3.50 10.31
CA VAL A 42 11.88 -2.88 10.11
C VAL A 42 11.76 -1.40 9.71
N ALA A 43 10.78 -1.05 8.87
CA ALA A 43 10.53 0.34 8.50
C ALA A 43 10.20 1.23 9.70
N LEU A 44 9.50 0.71 10.72
CA LEU A 44 9.23 1.45 11.95
C LEU A 44 10.48 1.57 12.83
N ILE A 45 11.32 0.54 12.88
CA ILE A 45 12.62 0.59 13.58
C ILE A 45 13.52 1.66 12.97
N HIS A 46 13.61 1.72 11.63
CA HIS A 46 14.36 2.77 10.93
C HIS A 46 13.76 4.16 11.20
N ALA A 47 12.43 4.31 11.17
CA ALA A 47 11.78 5.57 11.49
C ALA A 47 12.03 6.02 12.94
N LEU A 48 12.06 5.10 13.91
CA LEU A 48 12.46 5.38 15.28
C LEU A 48 13.91 5.86 15.34
N ALA A 49 14.85 5.16 14.69
CA ALA A 49 16.26 5.55 14.66
C ALA A 49 16.46 6.95 14.04
N LEU A 50 15.79 7.24 12.93
CA LEU A 50 15.77 8.56 12.29
C LEU A 50 15.23 9.64 13.24
N THR A 51 14.15 9.34 13.95
CA THR A 51 13.55 10.24 14.94
C THR A 51 14.54 10.53 16.08
N LYS A 52 15.24 9.52 16.59
CA LYS A 52 16.27 9.69 17.64
C LYS A 52 17.47 10.47 17.15
N GLN A 53 17.91 10.24 15.91
CA GLN A 53 18.98 11.01 15.27
C GLN A 53 18.63 12.50 15.20
N ALA A 54 17.41 12.83 14.75
CA ALA A 54 16.93 14.20 14.68
C ALA A 54 16.82 14.84 16.07
N ALA A 55 16.25 14.11 17.04
CA ALA A 55 16.10 14.60 18.41
C ALA A 55 17.45 14.89 19.08
N ALA A 56 18.44 14.01 18.93
CA ALA A 56 19.79 14.24 19.45
C ALA A 56 20.45 15.47 18.82
N SER A 57 20.33 15.64 17.50
CA SER A 57 20.84 16.83 16.79
C SER A 57 20.18 18.11 17.31
N VAL A 58 18.86 18.14 17.46
CA VAL A 58 18.14 19.34 17.92
C VAL A 58 18.40 19.65 19.39
N ASN A 59 18.48 18.63 20.25
CA ASN A 59 18.85 18.83 21.66
C ASN A 59 20.28 19.36 21.79
N MET A 60 21.21 18.94 20.93
CA MET A 60 22.56 19.51 20.84
C MET A 60 22.52 20.99 20.44
N ASP A 61 21.79 21.31 19.37
CA ASP A 61 21.67 22.69 18.84
C ASP A 61 20.99 23.65 19.83
N LEU A 62 20.12 23.12 20.70
CA LEU A 62 19.46 23.84 21.79
C LEU A 62 20.28 23.88 23.09
N GLY A 63 21.47 23.26 23.12
CA GLY A 63 22.32 23.20 24.31
C GLY A 63 21.78 22.32 25.45
N LEU A 64 20.82 21.44 25.17
CA LEU A 64 20.17 20.55 26.15
C LEU A 64 20.91 19.21 26.31
N LEU A 65 21.69 18.81 25.31
CA LEU A 65 22.47 17.58 25.32
C LEU A 65 23.93 17.90 24.95
N PRO A 66 24.93 17.45 25.74
CA PRO A 66 26.34 17.67 25.42
C PRO A 66 26.71 17.13 24.04
N LYS A 67 27.62 17.82 23.35
CA LYS A 67 28.02 17.48 21.97
C LYS A 67 28.50 16.04 21.84
N GLU A 68 29.38 15.60 22.74
CA GLU A 68 29.98 14.25 22.71
C GLU A 68 28.91 13.14 22.79
N ARG A 69 27.93 13.29 23.69
CA ARG A 69 26.81 12.34 23.82
C ARG A 69 25.90 12.39 22.59
N SER A 70 25.63 13.59 22.08
CA SER A 70 24.80 13.80 20.89
C SER A 70 25.42 13.13 19.67
N ASP A 71 26.70 13.35 19.42
CA ASP A 71 27.45 12.76 18.31
C ASP A 71 27.44 11.22 18.39
N ALA A 72 27.63 10.66 19.59
CA ALA A 72 27.61 9.21 19.81
C ALA A 72 26.22 8.59 19.57
N ILE A 73 25.14 9.24 20.00
CA ILE A 73 23.76 8.80 19.72
C ILE A 73 23.47 8.88 18.23
N ILE A 74 23.86 9.96 17.57
CA ILE A 74 23.71 10.12 16.11
C ILE A 74 24.46 9.03 15.36
N ALA A 75 25.69 8.71 15.77
CA ALA A 75 26.48 7.64 15.17
C ALA A 75 25.82 6.26 15.36
N ALA A 76 25.36 5.95 16.57
CA ALA A 76 24.64 4.70 16.83
C ALA A 76 23.33 4.60 16.02
N ALA A 77 22.57 5.70 15.89
CA ALA A 77 21.35 5.73 15.10
C ALA A 77 21.62 5.49 13.61
N LYS A 78 22.72 6.04 13.07
CA LYS A 78 23.17 5.75 11.70
C LYS A 78 23.50 4.27 11.50
N GLU A 79 24.17 3.63 12.46
CA GLU A 79 24.44 2.18 12.36
C GLU A 79 23.14 1.35 12.29
N VAL A 80 22.10 1.75 13.01
CA VAL A 80 20.77 1.11 12.92
C VAL A 80 20.15 1.33 11.54
N LEU A 81 20.18 2.57 11.02
CA LEU A 81 19.67 2.90 9.68
C LEU A 81 20.44 2.19 8.55
N GLU A 82 21.72 1.89 8.76
CA GLU A 82 22.58 1.12 7.87
C GLU A 82 22.39 -0.41 8.01
N GLY A 83 21.47 -0.85 8.89
CA GLY A 83 21.15 -2.27 9.06
C GLY A 83 22.19 -3.10 9.81
N LYS A 84 23.09 -2.46 10.59
CA LYS A 84 24.17 -3.17 11.30
C LYS A 84 23.70 -3.96 12.54
N HIS A 85 22.48 -3.70 13.01
CA HIS A 85 21.94 -4.22 14.27
C HIS A 85 20.58 -4.94 14.09
N PRO A 86 20.42 -5.89 13.15
CA PRO A 86 19.12 -6.44 12.79
C PRO A 86 18.49 -7.33 13.88
N THR A 87 19.31 -7.89 14.77
CA THR A 87 18.85 -8.77 15.86
C THR A 87 18.43 -8.02 17.11
N GLU A 88 18.73 -6.71 17.19
CA GLU A 88 18.63 -5.92 18.42
C GLU A 88 17.22 -5.39 18.70
N PHE A 89 16.28 -5.67 17.80
CA PHE A 89 14.88 -5.23 17.89
C PHE A 89 13.90 -6.42 17.90
N PRO A 90 13.95 -7.29 18.93
CA PRO A 90 13.28 -8.58 18.92
C PRO A 90 11.79 -8.54 19.33
N LEU A 91 11.25 -7.34 19.60
CA LEU A 91 9.93 -7.17 20.21
C LEU A 91 8.79 -7.47 19.24
N ALA A 92 7.73 -8.06 19.80
CA ALA A 92 6.50 -8.37 19.07
C ALA A 92 5.68 -7.11 18.80
N ILE A 93 4.78 -7.19 17.81
CA ILE A 93 3.77 -6.14 17.58
C ILE A 93 2.82 -6.04 18.77
N TRP A 94 2.46 -7.21 19.32
CA TRP A 94 1.48 -7.40 20.39
C TRP A 94 2.08 -7.06 21.76
N GLN A 95 2.42 -5.79 21.92
CA GLN A 95 3.12 -5.24 23.06
C GLN A 95 2.26 -4.14 23.72
N THR A 96 2.83 -3.29 24.59
CA THR A 96 2.13 -2.10 25.08
C THR A 96 1.58 -1.26 23.93
N GLY A 97 0.31 -0.89 24.05
CA GLY A 97 -0.46 -0.26 22.99
C GLY A 97 0.02 1.13 22.55
N SER A 98 0.79 1.82 23.40
CA SER A 98 1.44 3.10 23.06
C SER A 98 2.72 2.93 22.23
N GLY A 99 3.27 1.71 22.16
CA GLY A 99 4.58 1.45 21.57
C GLY A 99 5.78 1.78 22.47
N THR A 100 5.55 2.07 23.76
CA THR A 100 6.62 2.40 24.73
C THR A 100 7.76 1.39 24.76
N GLN A 101 7.47 0.09 24.65
CA GLN A 101 8.52 -0.94 24.70
C GLN A 101 9.46 -0.86 23.49
N SER A 102 8.97 -0.60 22.28
CA SER A 102 9.85 -0.38 21.12
C SER A 102 10.59 0.96 21.19
N ASN A 103 9.98 2.01 21.73
CA ASN A 103 10.69 3.26 22.00
C ASN A 103 11.86 3.02 22.97
N MET A 104 11.61 2.31 24.06
CA MET A 104 12.65 1.96 25.04
C MET A 104 13.68 0.99 24.49
N ASN A 105 13.29 0.04 23.64
CA ASN A 105 14.25 -0.82 22.95
C ASN A 105 15.20 -0.02 22.07
N MET A 106 14.70 0.94 21.30
CA MET A 106 15.56 1.87 20.57
C MET A 106 16.46 2.68 21.52
N ASN A 107 15.90 3.22 22.60
CA ASN A 107 16.68 4.00 23.56
C ASN A 107 17.81 3.18 24.19
N GLU A 108 17.55 1.94 24.60
CA GLU A 108 18.53 1.05 25.22
C GLU A 108 19.63 0.65 24.24
N VAL A 109 19.27 0.28 23.01
CA VAL A 109 20.24 -0.08 21.96
C VAL A 109 21.16 1.10 21.65
N LEU A 110 20.60 2.29 21.42
CA LEU A 110 21.39 3.49 21.13
C LEU A 110 22.23 3.94 22.34
N ALA A 111 21.73 3.79 23.57
CA ALA A 111 22.44 4.14 24.79
C ALA A 111 23.66 3.23 25.01
N ASN A 112 23.48 1.91 24.90
CA ASN A 112 24.58 0.96 25.03
C ASN A 112 25.58 1.12 23.88
N ARG A 113 25.11 1.24 22.63
CA ARG A 113 26.01 1.40 21.48
C ARG A 113 26.75 2.73 21.49
N GLY A 114 26.06 3.83 21.78
CA GLY A 114 26.68 5.15 21.90
C GLY A 114 27.68 5.20 23.06
N SER A 115 27.45 4.46 24.15
CA SER A 115 28.42 4.33 25.23
C SER A 115 29.69 3.59 24.81
N GLU A 116 29.58 2.51 24.03
CA GLU A 116 30.75 1.83 23.45
C GLU A 116 31.55 2.76 22.52
N ILE A 117 30.87 3.59 21.72
CA ILE A 117 31.52 4.59 20.84
C ILE A 117 32.34 5.60 21.66
N LEU A 118 31.89 5.93 22.87
CA LEU A 118 32.61 6.79 23.81
C LEU A 118 33.67 6.04 24.66
N GLY A 119 33.91 4.75 24.41
CA GLY A 119 34.84 3.91 25.17
C GLY A 119 34.31 3.41 26.51
N GLY A 120 33.00 3.53 26.75
CA GLY A 120 32.30 2.98 27.92
C GLY A 120 31.86 1.52 27.74
N GLN A 121 31.15 1.00 28.74
CA GLN A 121 30.61 -0.36 28.74
C GLN A 121 29.09 -0.38 28.56
N ARG A 122 28.54 -1.56 28.23
CA ARG A 122 27.08 -1.80 28.23
C ARG A 122 26.56 -1.95 29.65
N GLY A 123 25.26 -1.72 29.84
CA GLY A 123 24.57 -1.97 31.11
C GLY A 123 24.55 -0.75 32.04
N ASN A 124 24.60 -0.98 33.35
CA ASN A 124 24.34 0.08 34.33
C ASN A 124 25.43 1.16 34.39
N GLU A 125 26.65 0.86 33.92
CA GLU A 125 27.79 1.80 33.91
C GLU A 125 27.95 2.53 32.56
N ARG A 126 26.96 2.41 31.66
CA ARG A 126 26.95 3.09 30.37
C ARG A 126 27.07 4.62 30.51
N LEU A 127 27.80 5.24 29.59
CA LEU A 127 28.07 6.68 29.57
C LEU A 127 26.89 7.52 29.05
N ILE A 128 25.97 6.88 28.33
CA ILE A 128 24.77 7.48 27.76
C ILE A 128 23.55 6.83 28.41
N HIS A 129 22.67 7.63 29.02
CA HIS A 129 21.46 7.14 29.65
C HIS A 129 20.30 7.06 28.65
N PRO A 130 19.54 5.94 28.57
CA PRO A 130 18.47 5.77 27.59
C PRO A 130 17.33 6.77 27.80
N ASN A 131 17.03 7.16 29.04
CA ASN A 131 15.96 8.12 29.31
C ASN A 131 16.47 9.56 29.27
N ASP A 132 17.57 9.83 29.97
CA ASP A 132 18.01 11.21 30.18
C ASP A 132 18.75 11.77 28.97
N ASP A 133 19.42 10.93 28.17
CA ASP A 133 20.15 11.38 26.99
C ASP A 133 19.41 11.00 25.69
N VAL A 134 19.15 9.72 25.45
CA VAL A 134 18.54 9.27 24.17
C VAL A 134 17.07 9.70 24.04
N ASN A 135 16.31 9.62 25.13
CA ASN A 135 14.91 10.05 25.20
C ASN A 135 14.73 11.48 25.73
N LYS A 136 15.80 12.30 25.73
CA LYS A 136 15.71 13.70 26.17
C LYS A 136 14.68 14.47 25.34
N SER A 137 13.84 15.26 26.02
CA SER A 137 12.78 16.10 25.42
C SER A 137 11.65 15.32 24.75
N GLN A 138 11.51 14.02 25.05
CA GLN A 138 10.61 13.09 24.37
C GLN A 138 9.76 12.28 25.35
N SER A 139 8.64 11.75 24.85
CA SER A 139 7.83 10.72 25.48
C SER A 139 7.65 9.57 24.49
N SER A 140 7.38 8.36 24.97
CA SER A 140 6.94 7.30 24.05
C SER A 140 5.66 7.70 23.31
N ASN A 141 4.80 8.47 23.98
CA ASN A 141 3.50 8.87 23.47
C ASN A 141 3.60 9.77 22.24
N ASP A 142 4.65 10.61 22.12
CA ASP A 142 4.85 11.47 20.95
C ASP A 142 5.91 10.96 19.97
N VAL A 143 6.86 10.12 20.42
CA VAL A 143 7.88 9.50 19.55
C VAL A 143 7.29 8.38 18.70
N PHE A 144 6.54 7.46 19.28
CA PHE A 144 6.02 6.31 18.54
C PHE A 144 5.07 6.73 17.40
N PRO A 145 4.05 7.60 17.60
CA PRO A 145 3.26 8.13 16.48
C PRO A 145 4.09 8.88 15.45
N THR A 146 5.10 9.64 15.88
CA THR A 146 6.01 10.29 14.94
C THR A 146 6.71 9.27 14.04
N ALA A 147 7.25 8.19 14.62
CA ALA A 147 7.87 7.12 13.86
C ALA A 147 6.87 6.38 12.95
N MET A 148 5.61 6.19 13.38
CA MET A 148 4.55 5.63 12.54
C MET A 148 4.32 6.47 11.29
N HIS A 149 4.18 7.79 11.46
CA HIS A 149 3.97 8.74 10.37
C HIS A 149 5.18 8.82 9.45
N VAL A 150 6.39 8.83 10.02
CA VAL A 150 7.63 8.80 9.25
C VAL A 150 7.74 7.54 8.39
N ALA A 151 7.50 6.36 8.97
CA ALA A 151 7.53 5.10 8.23
C ALA A 151 6.44 5.05 7.15
N ALA A 152 5.24 5.56 7.45
CA ALA A 152 4.13 5.61 6.52
C ALA A 152 4.44 6.48 5.30
N VAL A 153 4.87 7.74 5.49
CA VAL A 153 5.17 8.65 4.37
C VAL A 153 6.33 8.15 3.52
N ILE A 154 7.38 7.61 4.13
CA ILE A 154 8.50 6.99 3.39
C ILE A 154 7.99 5.79 2.58
N GLY A 155 7.22 4.88 3.20
CA GLY A 155 6.66 3.72 2.50
C GLY A 155 5.75 4.10 1.34
N LEU A 156 4.90 5.13 1.52
CA LEU A 156 4.06 5.65 0.45
C LEU A 156 4.91 6.22 -0.69
N SER A 157 5.84 7.11 -0.37
CA SER A 157 6.57 7.90 -1.35
C SER A 157 7.63 7.09 -2.12
N GLU A 158 8.32 6.19 -1.44
CA GLU A 158 9.49 5.48 -1.98
C GLU A 158 9.17 4.06 -2.45
N GLN A 159 8.11 3.43 -1.94
CA GLN A 159 7.76 2.06 -2.30
C GLN A 159 6.45 2.00 -3.10
N LEU A 160 5.37 2.61 -2.63
CA LEU A 160 4.05 2.44 -3.25
C LEU A 160 3.86 3.29 -4.51
N LEU A 161 4.08 4.61 -4.39
CA LEU A 161 3.78 5.56 -5.48
C LEU A 161 4.57 5.29 -6.76
N PRO A 162 5.86 4.89 -6.73
CA PRO A 162 6.59 4.52 -7.94
C PRO A 162 5.97 3.33 -8.67
N GLU A 163 5.57 2.28 -7.95
CA GLU A 163 4.98 1.07 -8.55
C GLU A 163 3.58 1.32 -9.09
N LEU A 164 2.79 2.15 -8.41
CA LEU A 164 1.50 2.62 -8.92
C LEU A 164 1.66 3.40 -10.24
N LYS A 165 2.64 4.31 -10.30
CA LYS A 165 2.94 5.11 -11.50
C LYS A 165 3.43 4.21 -12.64
N ALA A 166 4.26 3.21 -12.34
CA ALA A 166 4.74 2.24 -13.34
C ALA A 166 3.59 1.43 -13.95
N LEU A 167 2.75 0.82 -13.13
CA LEU A 167 1.60 0.04 -13.62
C LEU A 167 0.59 0.93 -14.36
N GLN A 168 0.30 2.12 -13.84
CA GLN A 168 -0.58 3.09 -14.51
C GLN A 168 -0.07 3.45 -15.90
N LYS A 169 1.24 3.69 -16.05
CA LYS A 169 1.86 3.98 -17.34
C LYS A 169 1.74 2.79 -18.30
N THR A 170 2.04 1.57 -17.84
CA THR A 170 1.90 0.36 -18.66
C THR A 170 0.48 0.19 -19.20
N LEU A 171 -0.53 0.37 -18.35
CA LEU A 171 -1.93 0.26 -18.78
C LEU A 171 -2.33 1.41 -19.72
N ALA A 172 -1.84 2.63 -19.50
CA ALA A 172 -2.08 3.74 -20.42
C ALA A 172 -1.46 3.49 -21.80
N ASP A 173 -0.24 2.95 -21.85
CA ASP A 173 0.44 2.59 -23.10
C ASP A 173 -0.31 1.47 -23.83
N LYS A 174 -0.77 0.43 -23.11
CA LYS A 174 -1.61 -0.63 -23.67
C LYS A 174 -2.95 -0.10 -24.18
N ALA A 175 -3.59 0.82 -23.47
CA ALA A 175 -4.81 1.48 -23.93
C ALA A 175 -4.59 2.20 -25.27
N ALA A 176 -3.47 2.92 -25.42
CA ALA A 176 -3.11 3.58 -26.67
C ALA A 176 -2.80 2.58 -27.79
N ALA A 177 -2.09 1.48 -27.49
CA ALA A 177 -1.76 0.44 -28.45
C ALA A 177 -3.01 -0.32 -28.95
N PHE A 178 -4.04 -0.45 -28.11
CA PHE A 178 -5.27 -1.20 -28.42
C PHE A 178 -6.45 -0.31 -28.85
N LYS A 179 -6.20 0.98 -29.09
CA LYS A 179 -7.24 1.99 -29.38
C LYS A 179 -8.14 1.64 -30.57
N ASP A 180 -7.63 0.92 -31.57
CA ASP A 180 -8.34 0.60 -32.82
C ASP A 180 -8.92 -0.82 -32.83
N ILE A 181 -8.80 -1.57 -31.73
CA ILE A 181 -9.27 -2.96 -31.66
C ILE A 181 -10.70 -2.98 -31.13
N VAL A 182 -11.68 -3.03 -32.03
CA VAL A 182 -13.10 -3.12 -31.67
C VAL A 182 -13.41 -4.51 -31.12
N LYS A 183 -14.04 -4.57 -29.96
CA LYS A 183 -14.49 -5.79 -29.28
C LYS A 183 -15.94 -5.65 -28.80
N ILE A 184 -16.53 -6.77 -28.39
CA ILE A 184 -17.86 -6.72 -27.77
C ILE A 184 -17.76 -6.27 -26.31
N GLY A 185 -18.63 -5.34 -25.92
CA GLY A 185 -18.80 -4.99 -24.51
C GLY A 185 -19.58 -6.07 -23.77
N ARG A 186 -19.41 -6.12 -22.44
CA ARG A 186 -20.22 -6.97 -21.58
C ARG A 186 -20.74 -6.20 -20.39
N THR A 187 -22.06 -6.17 -20.22
CA THR A 187 -22.73 -5.65 -19.02
C THR A 187 -23.57 -6.78 -18.43
N HIS A 188 -23.56 -6.94 -17.10
CA HIS A 188 -24.18 -8.10 -16.44
C HIS A 188 -23.71 -9.47 -16.97
N LEU A 189 -22.47 -9.52 -17.49
CA LEU A 189 -21.86 -10.67 -18.18
C LEU A 189 -22.55 -11.09 -19.49
N GLN A 190 -23.53 -10.32 -19.97
CA GLN A 190 -24.19 -10.54 -21.27
C GLN A 190 -23.51 -9.71 -22.34
N ASP A 191 -23.61 -10.13 -23.60
CA ASP A 191 -23.16 -9.33 -24.74
C ASP A 191 -23.86 -7.97 -24.74
N ALA A 192 -23.09 -6.91 -25.03
CA ALA A 192 -23.55 -5.53 -25.10
C ALA A 192 -23.07 -4.86 -26.40
N THR A 193 -23.18 -3.54 -26.50
CA THR A 193 -22.67 -2.80 -27.66
C THR A 193 -21.13 -2.82 -27.74
N PRO A 194 -20.54 -2.61 -28.92
CA PRO A 194 -19.10 -2.56 -29.08
C PRO A 194 -18.43 -1.42 -28.29
N LEU A 195 -17.17 -1.65 -27.94
CA LEU A 195 -16.18 -0.64 -27.52
C LEU A 195 -14.81 -1.09 -28.03
N THR A 196 -13.80 -0.23 -28.01
CA THR A 196 -12.44 -0.68 -28.30
C THR A 196 -11.78 -1.27 -27.06
N LEU A 197 -10.87 -2.24 -27.24
CA LEU A 197 -10.04 -2.77 -26.15
C LEU A 197 -9.23 -1.63 -25.51
N GLY A 198 -8.79 -0.65 -26.30
CA GLY A 198 -8.17 0.56 -25.77
C GLY A 198 -9.09 1.37 -24.84
N GLN A 199 -10.38 1.48 -25.16
CA GLN A 199 -11.35 2.13 -24.26
C GLN A 199 -11.52 1.36 -22.94
N GLU A 200 -11.62 0.02 -23.01
CA GLU A 200 -11.71 -0.84 -21.82
C GLU A 200 -10.49 -0.66 -20.90
N VAL A 201 -9.28 -0.77 -21.47
CA VAL A 201 -8.01 -0.61 -20.74
C VAL A 201 -7.84 0.83 -20.24
N SER A 202 -8.34 1.83 -20.96
CA SER A 202 -8.28 3.23 -20.49
C SER A 202 -9.09 3.45 -19.21
N GLY A 203 -10.17 2.68 -19.01
CA GLY A 203 -10.90 2.64 -17.75
C GLY A 203 -10.03 2.12 -16.59
N TRP A 204 -9.23 1.07 -16.82
CA TRP A 204 -8.28 0.56 -15.82
C TRP A 204 -7.19 1.59 -15.49
N ALA A 205 -6.61 2.23 -16.51
CA ALA A 205 -5.60 3.28 -16.32
C ALA A 205 -6.17 4.48 -15.54
N ALA A 206 -7.41 4.90 -15.86
CA ALA A 206 -8.09 5.99 -15.16
C ALA A 206 -8.34 5.67 -13.68
N MET A 207 -8.72 4.43 -13.34
CA MET A 207 -8.84 4.00 -11.94
C MET A 207 -7.52 4.21 -11.18
N LEU A 208 -6.39 3.82 -11.76
CA LEU A 208 -5.08 4.00 -11.13
C LEU A 208 -4.68 5.48 -11.03
N THR A 209 -4.99 6.31 -12.03
CA THR A 209 -4.79 7.77 -11.98
C THR A 209 -5.57 8.41 -10.83
N HIS A 210 -6.84 8.04 -10.62
CA HIS A 210 -7.62 8.57 -9.51
C HIS A 210 -7.10 8.12 -8.15
N ASN A 211 -6.72 6.84 -8.02
CA ASN A 211 -6.14 6.34 -6.77
C ASN A 211 -4.81 7.00 -6.43
N LEU A 212 -3.96 7.26 -7.42
CA LEU A 212 -2.73 8.04 -7.24
C LEU A 212 -3.05 9.39 -6.60
N LYS A 213 -4.03 10.12 -7.15
CA LYS A 213 -4.46 11.41 -6.61
C LYS A 213 -5.01 11.29 -5.19
N HIS A 214 -5.87 10.31 -4.90
CA HIS A 214 -6.42 10.09 -3.56
C HIS A 214 -5.33 9.82 -2.51
N ILE A 215 -4.30 9.05 -2.88
CA ILE A 215 -3.17 8.75 -1.98
C ILE A 215 -2.34 10.03 -1.76
N GLU A 216 -1.97 10.73 -2.83
CA GLU A 216 -1.21 11.99 -2.75
C GLU A 216 -1.94 13.04 -1.90
N ASP A 217 -3.26 13.14 -2.00
CA ASP A 217 -4.08 14.06 -1.20
C ASP A 217 -4.17 13.68 0.28
N SER A 218 -3.90 12.42 0.64
CA SER A 218 -3.86 11.97 2.04
C SER A 218 -2.53 12.26 2.76
N ILE A 219 -1.43 12.39 2.01
CA ILE A 219 -0.06 12.53 2.55
C ILE A 219 0.10 13.76 3.45
N PRO A 220 -0.45 14.95 3.15
CA PRO A 220 -0.24 16.14 4.00
C PRO A 220 -0.57 15.93 5.47
N HIS A 221 -1.68 15.24 5.79
CA HIS A 221 -2.06 14.96 7.17
C HIS A 221 -1.13 13.92 7.83
N VAL A 222 -0.64 12.93 7.06
CA VAL A 222 0.35 11.96 7.57
C VAL A 222 1.70 12.63 7.82
N CYS A 223 2.05 13.71 7.13
CA CYS A 223 3.27 14.48 7.37
C CYS A 223 3.28 15.28 8.67
N GLU A 224 2.15 15.39 9.38
CA GLU A 224 2.05 16.10 10.65
C GLU A 224 2.56 15.22 11.80
N LEU A 225 3.61 15.67 12.49
CA LEU A 225 4.30 14.89 13.51
C LEU A 225 3.89 15.28 14.94
N ALA A 226 3.66 14.26 15.77
CA ALA A 226 3.29 14.40 17.18
C ALA A 226 4.46 14.88 18.08
N LEU A 227 5.71 14.71 17.64
CA LEU A 227 6.91 14.97 18.45
C LEU A 227 6.94 16.40 19.01
N GLY A 228 7.22 16.51 20.31
CA GLY A 228 7.12 17.74 21.08
C GLY A 228 5.78 17.90 21.82
N GLY A 229 4.80 17.01 21.60
CA GLY A 229 3.61 16.90 22.45
C GLY A 229 3.88 16.26 23.83
N THR A 230 5.00 15.54 23.96
CA THR A 230 5.42 14.80 25.15
C THR A 230 4.35 13.84 25.69
N ALA A 231 3.98 13.93 26.96
CA ALA A 231 3.16 12.92 27.61
C ALA A 231 1.69 12.95 27.13
N VAL A 232 1.10 14.14 27.04
CA VAL A 232 -0.34 14.35 26.83
C VAL A 232 -0.67 15.48 25.86
N GLY A 233 0.32 16.05 25.17
CA GLY A 233 0.14 17.07 24.13
C GLY A 233 0.57 18.48 24.52
N THR A 234 0.85 18.72 25.81
CA THR A 234 1.19 20.05 26.33
C THR A 234 2.61 20.49 26.05
N GLY A 235 3.51 19.57 25.69
CA GLY A 235 4.93 19.86 25.57
C GLY A 235 5.65 20.04 26.91
N LEU A 236 5.08 19.56 28.03
CA LEU A 236 5.76 19.57 29.32
C LEU A 236 7.14 18.91 29.20
N ASN A 237 8.17 19.53 29.82
CA ASN A 237 9.57 19.10 29.79
C ASN A 237 10.24 19.12 28.40
N THR A 238 9.75 19.95 27.48
CA THR A 238 10.42 20.22 26.20
C THR A 238 10.74 21.71 26.03
N HIS A 239 11.70 22.02 25.16
CA HIS A 239 12.02 23.40 24.82
C HIS A 239 10.97 23.97 23.85
N PRO A 240 10.58 25.26 23.94
CA PRO A 240 9.53 25.84 23.09
C PRO A 240 9.76 25.67 21.58
N GLU A 241 11.02 25.67 21.16
CA GLU A 241 11.40 25.49 19.74
C GLU A 241 11.57 24.02 19.31
N TYR A 242 11.56 23.07 20.25
CA TYR A 242 11.93 21.68 19.99
C TYR A 242 11.05 21.05 18.90
N ALA A 243 9.73 21.17 19.03
CA ALA A 243 8.76 20.53 18.13
C ALA A 243 8.93 20.95 16.66
N VAL A 244 9.12 22.25 16.41
CA VAL A 244 9.31 22.78 15.05
C VAL A 244 10.67 22.39 14.49
N ARG A 245 11.74 22.52 15.30
CA ARG A 245 13.11 22.21 14.87
C ARG A 245 13.29 20.72 14.58
N VAL A 246 12.71 19.84 15.39
CA VAL A 246 12.85 18.38 15.19
C VAL A 246 12.05 17.90 13.98
N ALA A 247 10.84 18.41 13.75
CA ALA A 247 10.08 18.09 12.54
C ALA A 247 10.85 18.54 11.27
N LYS A 248 11.40 19.75 11.29
CA LYS A 248 12.28 20.23 10.21
C LYS A 248 13.49 19.33 10.02
N LYS A 249 14.12 18.89 11.11
CA LYS A 249 15.30 18.02 11.03
C LYS A 249 14.97 16.65 10.45
N ILE A 250 13.82 16.08 10.82
CA ILE A 250 13.33 14.82 10.24
C ILE A 250 13.04 15.01 8.74
N ALA A 251 12.43 16.13 8.35
CA ALA A 251 12.20 16.47 6.95
C ALA A 251 13.52 16.56 6.15
N GLU A 252 14.53 17.25 6.69
CA GLU A 252 15.86 17.35 6.07
C GLU A 252 16.54 15.98 5.89
N LEU A 253 16.47 15.12 6.91
CA LEU A 253 17.14 13.81 6.90
C LEU A 253 16.43 12.79 6.01
N SER A 254 15.10 12.87 5.89
CA SER A 254 14.30 11.94 5.08
C SER A 254 14.06 12.43 3.65
N GLY A 255 14.21 13.73 3.38
CA GLY A 255 13.78 14.33 2.11
C GLY A 255 12.26 14.45 1.95
N GLN A 256 11.49 14.22 3.02
CA GLN A 256 10.02 14.23 3.01
C GLN A 256 9.47 15.50 3.70
N PRO A 257 8.27 16.00 3.34
CA PRO A 257 7.78 17.31 3.78
C PRO A 257 7.13 17.29 5.17
N PHE A 258 7.83 16.74 6.17
CA PHE A 258 7.32 16.65 7.54
C PHE A 258 7.21 18.03 8.21
N VAL A 259 6.13 18.21 8.97
CA VAL A 259 5.86 19.40 9.76
C VAL A 259 5.42 19.01 11.16
N THR A 260 5.52 19.94 12.12
CA THR A 260 4.97 19.69 13.45
C THR A 260 3.44 19.76 13.39
N SER A 261 2.74 18.83 14.03
CA SER A 261 1.26 18.85 14.03
C SER A 261 0.73 20.15 14.65
N PRO A 262 -0.28 20.82 14.06
CA PRO A 262 -0.89 22.02 14.62
C PRO A 262 -1.65 21.72 15.93
N ASN A 263 -2.06 20.47 16.16
CA ASN A 263 -2.74 20.06 17.39
C ASN A 263 -2.14 18.76 17.95
N LYS A 264 -1.33 18.89 19.00
CA LYS A 264 -0.67 17.76 19.65
C LYS A 264 -1.62 16.84 20.42
N PHE A 265 -2.79 17.33 20.82
CA PHE A 265 -3.76 16.49 21.52
C PHE A 265 -4.40 15.50 20.56
N GLU A 266 -4.78 15.97 19.37
CA GLU A 266 -5.29 15.11 18.29
C GLU A 266 -4.25 14.06 17.89
N ALA A 267 -3.02 14.48 17.60
CA ALA A 267 -1.95 13.58 17.13
C ALA A 267 -1.62 12.45 18.14
N LEU A 268 -1.89 12.68 19.43
CA LEU A 268 -1.71 11.69 20.50
C LEU A 268 -2.98 10.88 20.77
N ALA A 269 -4.16 11.48 20.71
CA ALA A 269 -5.43 10.85 21.05
C ALA A 269 -6.00 9.97 19.92
N THR A 270 -5.58 10.16 18.67
CA THR A 270 -6.17 9.50 17.49
C THR A 270 -5.12 8.76 16.64
N CYS A 271 -5.59 8.13 15.57
CA CYS A 271 -4.78 7.66 14.44
C CYS A 271 -5.38 8.12 13.10
N ASP A 272 -6.07 9.27 13.09
CA ASP A 272 -6.98 9.66 12.01
C ASP A 272 -6.28 9.86 10.67
N ALA A 273 -5.07 10.42 10.67
CA ALA A 273 -4.25 10.54 9.46
C ALA A 273 -3.99 9.18 8.80
N LEU A 274 -3.68 8.15 9.59
CA LEU A 274 -3.42 6.79 9.09
C LEU A 274 -4.70 6.07 8.69
N VAL A 275 -5.81 6.26 9.42
CA VAL A 275 -7.13 5.73 9.05
C VAL A 275 -7.56 6.30 7.69
N HIS A 276 -7.49 7.62 7.52
CA HIS A 276 -7.85 8.28 6.27
C HIS A 276 -6.98 7.82 5.10
N SER A 277 -5.65 7.82 5.29
CA SER A 277 -4.71 7.40 4.24
C SER A 277 -4.90 5.93 3.86
N HIS A 278 -5.15 5.04 4.83
CA HIS A 278 -5.43 3.64 4.52
C HIS A 278 -6.76 3.45 3.76
N GLY A 279 -7.75 4.30 4.00
CA GLY A 279 -8.97 4.35 3.19
C GLY A 279 -8.71 4.56 1.70
N ALA A 280 -7.69 5.36 1.34
CA ALA A 280 -7.23 5.53 -0.03
C ALA A 280 -6.53 4.26 -0.56
N LEU A 281 -5.71 3.58 0.26
CA LEU A 281 -5.09 2.29 -0.08
C LEU A 281 -6.14 1.20 -0.33
N LYS A 282 -7.21 1.16 0.46
CA LYS A 282 -8.35 0.25 0.24
C LYS A 282 -9.09 0.59 -1.06
N GLY A 283 -9.19 1.86 -1.44
CA GLY A 283 -9.69 2.28 -2.76
C GLY A 283 -8.85 1.75 -3.92
N LEU A 284 -7.52 1.79 -3.78
CA LEU A 284 -6.59 1.20 -4.73
C LEU A 284 -6.76 -0.32 -4.82
N ALA A 285 -6.86 -1.01 -3.68
CA ALA A 285 -7.09 -2.46 -3.64
C ALA A 285 -8.40 -2.87 -4.35
N ALA A 286 -9.48 -2.10 -4.19
CA ALA A 286 -10.73 -2.35 -4.90
C ALA A 286 -10.58 -2.22 -6.43
N SER A 287 -9.80 -1.22 -6.87
CA SER A 287 -9.53 -1.00 -8.29
C SER A 287 -8.65 -2.10 -8.88
N LEU A 288 -7.57 -2.47 -8.19
CA LEU A 288 -6.67 -3.57 -8.59
C LEU A 288 -7.40 -4.92 -8.63
N MET A 289 -8.28 -5.19 -7.67
CA MET A 289 -9.15 -6.37 -7.67
C MET A 289 -9.99 -6.43 -8.96
N LYS A 290 -10.60 -5.31 -9.38
CA LYS A 290 -11.39 -5.25 -10.62
C LYS A 290 -10.51 -5.50 -11.84
N ILE A 291 -9.38 -4.81 -11.94
CA ILE A 291 -8.43 -4.94 -13.07
C ILE A 291 -7.93 -6.38 -13.21
N ALA A 292 -7.47 -7.00 -12.13
CA ALA A 292 -6.99 -8.37 -12.14
C ALA A 292 -8.09 -9.38 -12.51
N ASN A 293 -9.33 -9.14 -12.05
CA ASN A 293 -10.49 -9.94 -12.43
C ASN A 293 -10.79 -9.84 -13.93
N ASP A 294 -10.85 -8.64 -14.49
CA ASP A 294 -11.08 -8.45 -15.91
C ASP A 294 -10.01 -9.15 -16.74
N VAL A 295 -8.73 -8.97 -16.39
CA VAL A 295 -7.61 -9.59 -17.12
C VAL A 295 -7.74 -11.12 -17.12
N ARG A 296 -7.98 -11.75 -15.96
CA ARG A 296 -8.11 -13.23 -15.91
C ARG A 296 -9.35 -13.76 -16.62
N TRP A 297 -10.45 -13.00 -16.62
CA TRP A 297 -11.67 -13.39 -17.35
C TRP A 297 -11.50 -13.26 -18.85
N LEU A 298 -10.94 -12.14 -19.33
CA LEU A 298 -10.64 -11.92 -20.74
C LEU A 298 -9.62 -12.92 -21.28
N ALA A 299 -8.70 -13.40 -20.42
CA ALA A 299 -7.72 -14.44 -20.75
C ALA A 299 -8.23 -15.89 -20.54
N SER A 300 -9.46 -16.08 -20.07
CA SER A 300 -10.00 -17.42 -19.80
C SER A 300 -10.09 -18.26 -21.07
N GLY A 301 -9.56 -19.48 -21.05
CA GLY A 301 -9.44 -20.32 -22.25
C GLY A 301 -8.56 -21.55 -22.05
N PRO A 302 -7.89 -22.05 -23.12
CA PRO A 302 -7.77 -21.42 -24.44
C PRO A 302 -8.95 -21.66 -25.39
N ARG A 303 -9.89 -22.58 -25.05
CA ARG A 303 -10.99 -22.98 -25.96
C ARG A 303 -12.39 -22.79 -25.40
N CYS A 304 -12.55 -22.83 -24.08
CA CYS A 304 -13.85 -22.92 -23.42
C CYS A 304 -14.18 -21.69 -22.57
N GLY A 305 -13.58 -20.55 -22.88
CA GLY A 305 -13.76 -19.28 -22.16
C GLY A 305 -13.98 -18.10 -23.11
N ILE A 306 -13.70 -16.90 -22.62
CA ILE A 306 -13.78 -15.65 -23.41
C ILE A 306 -12.63 -15.61 -24.42
N GLY A 307 -11.38 -15.61 -23.92
CA GLY A 307 -10.16 -15.73 -24.73
C GLY A 307 -9.87 -14.53 -25.64
N GLU A 308 -10.31 -13.33 -25.27
CA GLU A 308 -10.09 -12.11 -26.04
C GLU A 308 -8.66 -11.56 -25.90
N ILE A 309 -7.96 -11.88 -24.81
CA ILE A 309 -6.55 -11.54 -24.62
C ILE A 309 -5.74 -12.78 -24.24
N SER A 310 -4.43 -12.73 -24.47
CA SER A 310 -3.45 -13.64 -23.89
C SER A 310 -2.59 -12.91 -22.86
N ILE A 311 -2.08 -13.66 -21.89
CA ILE A 311 -1.15 -13.21 -20.86
C ILE A 311 0.12 -14.08 -20.87
N PRO A 312 1.26 -13.59 -20.36
CA PRO A 312 2.50 -14.37 -20.30
C PRO A 312 2.37 -15.69 -19.52
N GLU A 313 3.10 -16.70 -19.99
CA GLU A 313 3.21 -18.00 -19.33
C GLU A 313 4.50 -18.02 -18.48
N ASN A 314 4.39 -17.79 -17.18
CA ASN A 314 5.56 -17.69 -16.29
C ASN A 314 5.96 -19.04 -15.66
N GLU A 315 5.00 -19.95 -15.46
CA GLU A 315 5.21 -21.27 -14.88
C GLU A 315 4.22 -22.31 -15.42
N PRO A 316 4.54 -23.62 -15.32
CA PRO A 316 3.60 -24.68 -15.64
C PRO A 316 2.32 -24.59 -14.77
N GLY A 317 1.16 -24.37 -15.38
CA GLY A 317 -0.09 -24.11 -14.67
C GLY A 317 -0.76 -25.37 -14.08
N SER A 318 -0.22 -26.56 -14.29
CA SER A 318 -0.76 -27.78 -13.69
C SER A 318 0.28 -28.89 -13.62
N SER A 319 0.27 -29.62 -12.52
CA SER A 319 1.08 -30.84 -12.34
C SER A 319 0.60 -32.02 -13.22
N ILE A 320 -0.63 -31.99 -13.74
CA ILE A 320 -1.25 -33.11 -14.48
C ILE A 320 -1.72 -32.75 -15.90
N MET A 321 -1.88 -31.46 -16.22
CA MET A 321 -2.31 -30.99 -17.55
C MET A 321 -1.16 -30.26 -18.27
N PRO A 322 -0.36 -30.95 -19.10
CA PRO A 322 0.67 -30.31 -19.92
C PRO A 322 0.07 -29.22 -20.81
N GLY A 323 0.71 -28.03 -20.84
CA GLY A 323 0.28 -26.90 -21.65
C GLY A 323 -0.85 -26.04 -21.06
N LYS A 324 -1.33 -26.33 -19.84
CA LYS A 324 -2.27 -25.44 -19.13
C LYS A 324 -1.49 -24.28 -18.49
N VAL A 325 -1.98 -23.06 -18.69
CA VAL A 325 -1.43 -21.83 -18.11
C VAL A 325 -2.52 -21.18 -17.26
N ASN A 326 -2.15 -20.75 -16.05
CA ASN A 326 -3.07 -20.08 -15.13
C ASN A 326 -2.74 -18.59 -15.03
N PRO A 327 -3.73 -17.73 -14.75
CA PRO A 327 -3.54 -16.31 -14.50
C PRO A 327 -3.03 -16.07 -13.05
N THR A 328 -1.90 -16.68 -12.67
CA THR A 328 -1.38 -16.70 -11.29
C THR A 328 -1.07 -15.31 -10.74
N GLN A 329 -0.59 -14.39 -11.58
CA GLN A 329 -0.39 -12.99 -11.19
C GLN A 329 -1.71 -12.29 -10.84
N CYS A 330 -2.80 -12.58 -11.57
CA CYS A 330 -4.13 -12.10 -11.21
C CYS A 330 -4.61 -12.73 -9.89
N GLU A 331 -4.37 -14.03 -9.68
CA GLU A 331 -4.74 -14.72 -8.45
C GLU A 331 -4.05 -14.09 -7.23
N ALA A 332 -2.72 -13.92 -7.28
CA ALA A 332 -1.94 -13.27 -6.25
C ALA A 332 -2.43 -11.83 -5.96
N MET A 333 -2.67 -11.04 -7.01
CA MET A 333 -3.22 -9.69 -6.90
C MET A 333 -4.59 -9.68 -6.19
N THR A 334 -5.48 -10.61 -6.53
CA THR A 334 -6.79 -10.67 -5.87
C THR A 334 -6.70 -11.09 -4.40
N MET A 335 -5.80 -12.01 -4.03
CA MET A 335 -5.60 -12.41 -2.63
C MET A 335 -5.03 -11.27 -1.78
N LEU A 336 -3.98 -10.58 -2.26
CA LEU A 336 -3.40 -9.47 -1.51
C LEU A 336 -4.38 -8.30 -1.38
N CYS A 337 -5.22 -8.05 -2.39
CA CYS A 337 -6.26 -7.02 -2.31
C CYS A 337 -7.30 -7.34 -1.23
N ALA A 338 -7.69 -8.61 -1.08
CA ALA A 338 -8.56 -9.04 0.02
C ALA A 338 -7.88 -8.84 1.40
N GLN A 339 -6.57 -9.14 1.50
CA GLN A 339 -5.82 -8.90 2.74
C GLN A 339 -5.76 -7.40 3.09
N VAL A 340 -5.49 -6.51 2.13
CA VAL A 340 -5.50 -5.05 2.35
C VAL A 340 -6.87 -4.57 2.84
N MET A 341 -7.97 -5.09 2.29
CA MET A 341 -9.31 -4.78 2.78
C MET A 341 -9.56 -5.31 4.21
N GLY A 342 -9.00 -6.47 4.57
CA GLY A 342 -9.02 -6.97 5.95
C GLY A 342 -8.24 -6.09 6.91
N ASN A 343 -7.05 -5.65 6.50
CA ASN A 343 -6.21 -4.73 7.26
C ASN A 343 -6.93 -3.39 7.49
N ASP A 344 -7.71 -2.92 6.53
CA ASP A 344 -8.52 -1.70 6.65
C ASP A 344 -9.54 -1.82 7.79
N VAL A 345 -10.20 -2.97 7.94
CA VAL A 345 -11.13 -3.21 9.05
C VAL A 345 -10.40 -3.12 10.40
N ALA A 346 -9.23 -3.76 10.51
CA ALA A 346 -8.43 -3.71 11.73
C ALA A 346 -8.00 -2.27 12.08
N ILE A 347 -7.52 -1.51 11.08
CA ILE A 347 -7.11 -0.11 11.26
C ILE A 347 -8.28 0.77 11.68
N ASN A 348 -9.47 0.61 11.07
CA ASN A 348 -10.66 1.37 11.47
C ASN A 348 -11.05 1.09 12.93
N ILE A 349 -11.00 -0.17 13.36
CA ILE A 349 -11.25 -0.53 14.77
C ILE A 349 -10.19 0.10 15.68
N GLY A 350 -8.90 0.03 15.32
CA GLY A 350 -7.81 0.64 16.08
C GLY A 350 -7.93 2.16 16.18
N GLY A 351 -8.28 2.82 15.08
CA GLY A 351 -8.50 4.27 15.03
C GLY A 351 -9.65 4.72 15.94
N ALA A 352 -10.76 3.98 15.94
CA ALA A 352 -11.92 4.27 16.78
C ALA A 352 -11.71 3.97 18.29
N SER A 353 -10.60 3.32 18.66
CA SER A 353 -10.34 2.85 20.03
C SER A 353 -9.54 3.84 20.89
N GLY A 354 -9.54 5.13 20.56
CA GLY A 354 -8.90 6.17 21.37
C GLY A 354 -9.65 6.44 22.68
N ASN A 355 -8.92 6.66 23.77
CA ASN A 355 -9.50 7.07 25.05
C ASN A 355 -8.73 8.24 25.65
N PHE A 356 -9.42 9.38 25.84
CA PHE A 356 -8.83 10.60 26.38
C PHE A 356 -7.58 11.03 25.59
N GLU A 357 -6.45 11.26 26.24
CA GLU A 357 -5.25 11.85 25.62
C GLU A 357 -4.39 10.87 24.80
N LEU A 358 -4.74 9.57 24.72
CA LEU A 358 -3.90 8.59 24.03
C LEU A 358 -4.68 7.46 23.35
N ASN A 359 -4.43 7.23 22.06
CA ASN A 359 -4.77 5.97 21.40
C ASN A 359 -3.69 4.91 21.67
N VAL A 360 -4.11 3.75 22.15
CA VAL A 360 -3.23 2.62 22.53
C VAL A 360 -3.39 1.39 21.61
N PHE A 361 -3.75 1.60 20.34
CA PHE A 361 -3.78 0.56 19.31
C PHE A 361 -2.64 0.74 18.28
N ARG A 362 -1.66 1.58 18.60
CA ARG A 362 -0.65 2.09 17.67
C ARG A 362 0.18 1.00 16.99
N PRO A 363 0.77 0.00 17.68
CA PRO A 363 1.51 -1.07 17.04
C PRO A 363 0.72 -1.83 15.97
N MET A 364 -0.54 -2.16 16.26
CA MET A 364 -1.41 -2.89 15.34
C MET A 364 -1.75 -2.03 14.11
N VAL A 365 -2.09 -0.75 14.31
CA VAL A 365 -2.43 0.17 13.21
C VAL A 365 -1.26 0.30 12.24
N ILE A 366 -0.05 0.56 12.75
CA ILE A 366 1.11 0.78 11.87
C ILE A 366 1.58 -0.51 11.18
N ASP A 367 1.49 -1.67 11.84
CA ASP A 367 1.84 -2.93 11.19
C ASP A 367 0.93 -3.21 10.00
N ASN A 368 -0.39 -3.13 10.19
CA ASN A 368 -1.37 -3.32 9.11
C ASN A 368 -1.15 -2.31 7.99
N PHE A 369 -0.87 -1.04 8.31
CA PHE A 369 -0.61 0.00 7.33
C PHE A 369 0.62 -0.32 6.48
N LEU A 370 1.75 -0.64 7.13
CA LEU A 370 3.00 -0.97 6.45
C LEU A 370 2.92 -2.30 5.69
N GLN A 371 2.15 -3.27 6.18
CA GLN A 371 1.89 -4.52 5.45
C GLN A 371 1.10 -4.23 4.16
N SER A 372 0.06 -3.41 4.22
CA SER A 372 -0.71 -3.02 3.04
C SER A 372 0.15 -2.28 2.01
N ILE A 373 1.05 -1.40 2.42
CA ILE A 373 2.02 -0.75 1.51
C ILE A 373 2.85 -1.81 0.77
N ARG A 374 3.47 -2.75 1.50
CA ARG A 374 4.32 -3.79 0.89
C ARG A 374 3.53 -4.67 -0.07
N LEU A 375 2.37 -5.16 0.37
CA LEU A 375 1.50 -6.01 -0.45
C LEU A 375 1.09 -5.32 -1.76
N LEU A 376 0.68 -4.05 -1.69
CA LEU A 376 0.28 -3.30 -2.88
C LEU A 376 1.48 -2.99 -3.78
N ALA A 377 2.60 -2.52 -3.22
CA ALA A 377 3.80 -2.19 -3.99
C ALA A 377 4.37 -3.41 -4.71
N ASP A 378 4.63 -4.50 -3.96
CA ASP A 378 5.19 -5.74 -4.51
C ASP A 378 4.21 -6.42 -5.47
N GLY A 379 2.92 -6.40 -5.13
CA GLY A 379 1.84 -6.92 -5.98
C GLY A 379 1.74 -6.20 -7.32
N MET A 380 1.75 -4.86 -7.30
CA MET A 380 1.72 -4.05 -8.54
C MET A 380 2.97 -4.26 -9.38
N ARG A 381 4.17 -4.29 -8.75
CA ARG A 381 5.43 -4.58 -9.45
C ARG A 381 5.36 -5.94 -10.15
N SER A 382 5.04 -7.00 -9.41
CA SER A 382 4.97 -8.36 -9.93
C SER A 382 3.92 -8.49 -11.04
N PHE A 383 2.73 -7.94 -10.84
CA PHE A 383 1.66 -7.95 -11.84
C PHE A 383 2.05 -7.15 -13.10
N ASN A 384 2.74 -6.01 -12.94
CA ASN A 384 3.21 -5.23 -14.07
C ASN A 384 4.20 -6.04 -14.92
N ASP A 385 5.25 -6.54 -14.28
CA ASP A 385 6.40 -7.14 -14.95
C ASP A 385 6.08 -8.52 -15.54
N HIS A 386 5.23 -9.29 -14.86
CA HIS A 386 4.92 -10.68 -15.22
C HIS A 386 3.53 -10.87 -15.82
N CYS A 387 2.73 -9.82 -15.99
CA CYS A 387 1.41 -9.91 -16.61
C CYS A 387 1.08 -8.71 -17.50
N ALA A 388 0.96 -7.50 -16.95
CA ALA A 388 0.39 -6.34 -17.65
C ALA A 388 1.18 -5.94 -18.90
N VAL A 389 2.51 -5.94 -18.83
CA VAL A 389 3.40 -5.62 -19.97
C VAL A 389 3.18 -6.60 -21.14
N GLY A 390 2.89 -7.87 -20.85
CA GLY A 390 2.74 -8.92 -21.86
C GLY A 390 1.30 -9.22 -22.27
N ILE A 391 0.31 -8.41 -21.87
CA ILE A 391 -1.07 -8.55 -22.37
C ILE A 391 -1.08 -8.34 -23.88
N GLU A 392 -1.61 -9.30 -24.64
CA GLU A 392 -1.76 -9.21 -26.10
C GLU A 392 -3.18 -9.58 -26.55
N PRO A 393 -3.75 -8.90 -27.57
CA PRO A 393 -5.10 -9.16 -28.04
C PRO A 393 -5.15 -10.41 -28.94
N ASN A 394 -6.11 -11.30 -28.69
CA ASN A 394 -6.44 -12.37 -29.62
C ASN A 394 -7.44 -11.84 -30.67
N ARG A 395 -6.90 -11.25 -31.74
CA ARG A 395 -7.68 -10.56 -32.77
C ARG A 395 -8.72 -11.47 -33.42
N ASP A 396 -8.38 -12.71 -33.74
CA ASP A 396 -9.30 -13.66 -34.38
C ASP A 396 -10.50 -13.95 -33.47
N ARG A 397 -10.25 -14.19 -32.18
CA ARG A 397 -11.31 -14.43 -31.20
C ARG A 397 -12.17 -13.19 -30.96
N ILE A 398 -11.54 -12.01 -30.86
CA ILE A 398 -12.26 -10.74 -30.72
C ILE A 398 -13.19 -10.51 -31.92
N THR A 399 -12.67 -10.66 -33.15
CA THR A 399 -13.45 -10.48 -34.38
C THR A 399 -14.58 -11.50 -34.49
N GLN A 400 -14.34 -12.76 -34.10
CA GLN A 400 -15.39 -13.77 -34.05
C GLN A 400 -16.54 -13.34 -33.13
N LEU A 401 -16.23 -13.03 -31.86
CA LEU A 401 -17.24 -12.69 -30.86
C LEU A 401 -18.01 -11.41 -31.22
N LEU A 402 -17.33 -10.43 -31.83
CA LEU A 402 -17.96 -9.21 -32.32
C LEU A 402 -19.03 -9.50 -33.38
N ASN A 403 -18.70 -10.37 -34.35
CA ASN A 403 -19.60 -10.71 -35.46
C ASN A 403 -20.71 -11.70 -35.07
N GLU A 404 -20.53 -12.47 -34.01
CA GLU A 404 -21.55 -13.37 -33.46
C GLU A 404 -22.57 -12.64 -32.57
N SER A 405 -22.25 -11.44 -32.07
CA SER A 405 -23.12 -10.71 -31.15
C SER A 405 -24.39 -10.19 -31.83
N LEU A 406 -25.52 -10.44 -31.18
CA LEU A 406 -26.82 -9.91 -31.57
C LEU A 406 -27.01 -8.44 -31.17
N MET A 407 -26.12 -7.86 -30.38
CA MET A 407 -26.25 -6.48 -29.90
C MET A 407 -25.77 -5.44 -30.91
N LEU A 408 -25.15 -5.84 -32.02
CA LEU A 408 -24.89 -4.94 -33.15
C LEU A 408 -26.19 -4.35 -33.74
N VAL A 409 -27.33 -5.02 -33.48
CA VAL A 409 -28.68 -4.58 -33.86
C VAL A 409 -29.02 -3.18 -33.35
N THR A 410 -28.38 -2.71 -32.27
CA THR A 410 -28.64 -1.38 -31.70
C THR A 410 -28.32 -0.25 -32.68
N ALA A 411 -27.40 -0.47 -33.63
CA ALA A 411 -27.12 0.47 -34.72
C ALA A 411 -28.37 0.73 -35.58
N LEU A 412 -29.28 -0.24 -35.69
CA LEU A 412 -30.48 -0.11 -36.51
C LEU A 412 -31.57 0.76 -35.86
N ASN A 413 -31.50 1.02 -34.54
CA ASN A 413 -32.56 1.72 -33.80
C ASN A 413 -32.88 3.11 -34.40
N THR A 414 -31.86 3.85 -34.84
CA THR A 414 -32.00 5.19 -35.45
C THR A 414 -32.53 5.16 -36.89
N HIS A 415 -32.49 4.00 -37.55
CA HIS A 415 -32.93 3.82 -38.93
C HIS A 415 -34.32 3.23 -39.04
N ILE A 416 -34.63 2.22 -38.22
CA ILE A 416 -35.88 1.44 -38.31
C ILE A 416 -36.73 1.45 -37.03
N GLY A 417 -36.24 2.07 -35.95
CA GLY A 417 -36.90 2.10 -34.65
C GLY A 417 -36.61 0.86 -33.79
N TYR A 418 -36.76 1.03 -32.47
CA TYR A 418 -36.45 0.00 -31.48
C TYR A 418 -37.23 -1.31 -31.69
N ASP A 419 -38.54 -1.24 -31.94
CA ASP A 419 -39.38 -2.44 -32.02
C ASP A 419 -38.96 -3.36 -33.16
N LYS A 420 -38.69 -2.80 -34.35
CA LYS A 420 -38.21 -3.58 -35.50
C LYS A 420 -36.82 -4.18 -35.26
N ALA A 421 -35.91 -3.42 -34.65
CA ALA A 421 -34.59 -3.92 -34.27
C ALA A 421 -34.70 -5.07 -33.24
N ALA A 422 -35.57 -4.94 -32.25
CA ALA A 422 -35.82 -5.98 -31.25
C ALA A 422 -36.41 -7.25 -31.88
N GLU A 423 -37.30 -7.13 -32.86
CA GLU A 423 -37.80 -8.28 -33.62
C GLU A 423 -36.71 -9.00 -34.42
N ILE A 424 -35.81 -8.25 -35.06
CA ILE A 424 -34.63 -8.84 -35.76
C ILE A 424 -33.79 -9.65 -34.78
N ALA A 425 -33.44 -9.08 -33.62
CA ALA A 425 -32.63 -9.77 -32.61
C ALA A 425 -33.31 -11.02 -32.05
N LYS A 426 -34.62 -10.93 -31.73
CA LYS A 426 -35.41 -12.07 -31.24
C LYS A 426 -35.47 -13.19 -32.27
N LYS A 427 -35.66 -12.86 -33.55
CA LYS A 427 -35.68 -13.84 -34.64
C LYS A 427 -34.30 -14.48 -34.82
N ALA A 428 -33.24 -13.67 -34.86
CA ALA A 428 -31.85 -14.15 -34.97
C ALA A 428 -31.52 -15.17 -33.89
N HIS A 429 -31.86 -14.85 -32.63
CA HIS A 429 -31.65 -15.75 -31.51
C HIS A 429 -32.48 -17.04 -31.62
N LYS A 430 -33.78 -16.90 -31.88
CA LYS A 430 -34.71 -18.04 -31.94
C LYS A 430 -34.36 -19.03 -33.05
N ASP A 431 -33.94 -18.50 -34.20
CA ASP A 431 -33.75 -19.29 -35.42
C ASP A 431 -32.27 -19.66 -35.64
N GLY A 432 -31.35 -19.19 -34.79
CA GLY A 432 -29.90 -19.43 -34.94
C GLY A 432 -29.30 -18.73 -36.16
N LEU A 433 -29.84 -17.58 -36.55
CA LEU A 433 -29.43 -16.81 -37.73
C LEU A 433 -28.57 -15.61 -37.32
N THR A 434 -27.82 -15.06 -38.29
CA THR A 434 -27.19 -13.75 -38.09
C THR A 434 -28.23 -12.63 -38.08
N LEU A 435 -27.86 -11.46 -37.54
CA LEU A 435 -28.70 -10.26 -37.63
C LEU A 435 -29.04 -9.90 -39.07
N LYS A 436 -28.04 -9.98 -39.96
CA LYS A 436 -28.21 -9.69 -41.40
C LYS A 436 -29.23 -10.63 -42.05
N GLN A 437 -29.11 -11.94 -41.81
CA GLN A 437 -30.06 -12.93 -42.32
C GLN A 437 -31.48 -12.69 -41.80
N SER A 438 -31.62 -12.38 -40.51
CA SER A 438 -32.93 -12.13 -39.87
C SER A 438 -33.59 -10.85 -40.39
N ALA A 439 -32.79 -9.79 -40.57
CA ALA A 439 -33.22 -8.52 -41.14
C ALA A 439 -33.78 -8.66 -42.56
N MET A 440 -33.09 -9.45 -43.41
CA MET A 440 -33.54 -9.73 -44.77
C MET A 440 -34.81 -10.60 -44.80
N GLN A 441 -34.91 -11.62 -43.94
CA GLN A 441 -36.12 -12.46 -43.86
C GLN A 441 -37.36 -11.70 -43.39
N LEU A 442 -37.19 -10.71 -42.51
CA LEU A 442 -38.29 -9.85 -42.04
C LEU A 442 -38.64 -8.73 -43.05
N GLY A 443 -37.80 -8.50 -44.06
CA GLY A 443 -38.00 -7.45 -45.05
C GLY A 443 -37.87 -6.04 -44.49
N TYR A 444 -37.16 -5.87 -43.38
CA TYR A 444 -37.02 -4.56 -42.70
C TYR A 444 -35.90 -3.69 -43.26
N LEU A 445 -34.92 -4.30 -43.93
CA LEU A 445 -33.83 -3.62 -44.64
C LEU A 445 -33.18 -4.54 -45.67
N THR A 446 -32.52 -3.93 -46.65
CA THR A 446 -31.73 -4.59 -47.69
C THR A 446 -30.33 -4.97 -47.21
N ASP A 447 -29.65 -5.80 -48.00
CA ASP A 447 -28.25 -6.20 -47.76
C ASP A 447 -27.32 -4.97 -47.65
N ALA A 448 -27.46 -4.04 -48.60
CA ALA A 448 -26.65 -2.82 -48.68
C ALA A 448 -26.94 -1.86 -47.52
N GLU A 449 -28.20 -1.74 -47.08
CA GLU A 449 -28.55 -0.94 -45.91
C GLU A 449 -27.96 -1.54 -44.63
N PHE A 450 -27.98 -2.87 -44.48
CA PHE A 450 -27.37 -3.52 -43.31
C PHE A 450 -25.87 -3.24 -43.25
N ASP A 451 -25.15 -3.44 -44.35
CA ASP A 451 -23.69 -3.22 -44.40
C ASP A 451 -23.32 -1.75 -44.24
N ALA A 452 -24.18 -0.82 -44.68
CA ALA A 452 -23.98 0.61 -44.50
C ALA A 452 -24.23 1.07 -43.05
N TRP A 453 -25.22 0.49 -42.36
CA TRP A 453 -25.65 0.97 -41.04
C TRP A 453 -24.99 0.22 -39.88
N VAL A 454 -24.64 -1.05 -40.05
CA VAL A 454 -24.05 -1.88 -38.99
C VAL A 454 -22.54 -1.97 -39.17
N ARG A 455 -21.84 -0.91 -38.76
CA ARG A 455 -20.37 -0.81 -38.80
C ARG A 455 -19.79 -0.75 -37.39
N PRO A 456 -19.29 -1.86 -36.82
CA PRO A 456 -18.78 -1.89 -35.45
C PRO A 456 -17.73 -0.81 -35.13
N GLU A 457 -16.89 -0.45 -36.09
CA GLU A 457 -15.89 0.62 -36.01
C GLU A 457 -16.48 2.03 -35.86
N ASP A 458 -17.73 2.24 -36.26
CA ASP A 458 -18.46 3.49 -36.05
C ASP A 458 -19.33 3.45 -34.77
N MET A 459 -19.43 2.29 -34.10
CA MET A 459 -20.23 2.09 -32.88
C MET A 459 -19.46 2.31 -31.58
N VAL A 460 -18.20 2.77 -31.66
CA VAL A 460 -17.27 2.91 -30.51
C VAL A 460 -16.95 4.36 -30.14
N GLY A 461 -17.78 5.34 -30.53
CA GLY A 461 -17.55 6.77 -30.26
C GLY A 461 -18.74 7.65 -30.62
N SER A 462 -18.57 8.97 -30.55
CA SER A 462 -19.60 9.92 -30.99
C SER A 462 -19.98 9.70 -32.46
N MET A 463 -21.28 9.69 -32.75
CA MET A 463 -21.85 9.50 -34.09
C MET A 463 -21.11 10.37 -35.11
N LYS A 464 -20.61 9.76 -36.19
CA LYS A 464 -20.13 10.48 -37.37
C LYS A 464 -21.30 10.94 -38.24
#